data_AF-A0A6B1GPQ2-F1
#
_entry.id   AF-A0A6B1GPQ2-F1
#
_cell.length_a   1.000
_cell.length_b   1.000
_cell.length_c   1.000
_cell.angle_alpha   90.00
_cell.angle_beta   90.00
_cell.angle_gamma   90.00
#
_symmetry.space_group_name_H-M   'P 1'
#
loop_
_entity.id
_entity.type
_entity.pdbx_description
1 polymer ?
#
loop_
_entity_poly.entity_id
_entity_poly.type
_entity_poly.pdbx_seq_one_letter_code
_entity_poly.pdbx_strand_id
1 'polypeptide(L)'
;MTAPLLALALVIAWAVPAPAQQAPAPEVRAEVWPELTPPLPADPALEARVEALIERMTVREKVGQVIQAEIRSVTPRDVRRYDLGSLYNAGGSIPD
;
A
#
# COMPACT_ATOMS: atom_id res chain seq x y z
N MET A 1 -30.39 60.73 22.23
CA MET A 1 -30.93 59.80 21.23
C MET A 1 -29.77 59.00 20.68
N THR A 2 -29.88 57.69 20.84
CA THR A 2 -28.85 56.65 20.68
C THR A 2 -28.44 56.44 19.23
N ALA A 3 -27.13 56.40 18.95
CA ALA A 3 -26.62 55.88 17.69
C ALA A 3 -25.43 54.93 17.96
N PRO A 4 -25.65 53.59 17.97
CA PRO A 4 -24.58 52.62 17.82
C PRO A 4 -24.80 51.87 16.51
N LEU A 5 -24.38 52.45 15.39
CA LEU A 5 -24.39 51.76 14.09
C LEU A 5 -23.09 51.98 13.30
N LEU A 6 -21.96 52.09 14.02
CA LEU A 6 -20.63 52.21 13.42
C LEU A 6 -19.65 51.11 13.86
N ALA A 7 -20.09 50.13 14.64
CA ALA A 7 -19.25 49.06 15.17
C ALA A 7 -19.49 47.68 14.52
N LEU A 8 -20.12 47.60 13.34
CA LEU A 8 -20.39 46.32 12.67
C LEU A 8 -19.70 46.15 11.31
N ALA A 9 -18.79 47.05 10.92
CA ALA A 9 -18.10 46.98 9.63
C ALA A 9 -16.66 46.46 9.68
N LEU A 10 -16.12 46.07 10.85
CA LEU A 10 -14.67 45.82 11.00
C LEU A 10 -14.24 44.40 11.42
N VAL A 11 -15.15 43.40 11.47
CA VAL A 11 -14.79 42.07 12.02
C VAL A 11 -14.92 40.92 11.01
N ILE A 12 -15.45 41.13 9.80
CA ILE A 12 -15.62 40.03 8.82
C ILE A 12 -14.41 39.88 7.87
N ALA A 13 -13.35 40.67 8.02
CA ALA A 13 -12.20 40.64 7.10
C ALA A 13 -11.05 39.69 7.50
N TRP A 14 -11.20 38.84 8.54
CA TRP A 14 -10.06 38.09 9.11
C TRP A 14 -10.17 36.57 9.09
N ALA A 15 -10.88 36.00 8.12
CA ALA A 15 -10.92 34.55 7.95
C ALA A 15 -10.92 34.09 6.49
N VAL A 16 -10.19 34.76 5.61
CA VAL A 16 -9.76 34.10 4.37
C VAL A 16 -8.59 33.19 4.76
N PRO A 17 -8.75 31.85 4.78
CA PRO A 17 -7.60 30.98 4.97
C PRO A 17 -6.63 31.26 3.82
N ALA A 18 -5.38 31.58 4.15
CA ALA A 18 -4.34 31.65 3.15
C ALA A 18 -4.31 30.32 2.39
N PRO A 19 -4.19 30.32 1.05
CA PRO A 19 -4.02 29.08 0.32
C PRO A 19 -2.86 28.32 0.95
N ALA A 20 -3.09 27.06 1.30
CA ALA A 20 -2.03 26.21 1.85
C ALA A 20 -0.88 26.25 0.83
N GLN A 21 0.27 26.77 1.25
CA GLN A 21 1.48 26.75 0.46
C GLN A 21 1.83 25.26 0.25
N GLN A 22 1.51 24.72 -0.92
CA GLN A 22 1.94 23.36 -1.26
C GLN A 22 3.46 23.39 -1.29
N ALA A 23 4.07 22.67 -0.34
CA ALA A 23 5.51 22.45 -0.40
C ALA A 23 5.84 21.84 -1.77
N PRO A 24 6.94 22.25 -2.42
CA PRO A 24 7.38 21.59 -3.64
C PRO A 24 7.51 20.09 -3.35
N ALA A 25 7.01 19.27 -4.28
CA ALA A 25 7.20 17.83 -4.19
C ALA A 25 8.71 17.54 -4.09
N PRO A 26 9.12 16.58 -3.24
CA PRO A 26 10.53 16.22 -3.14
C PRO A 26 11.06 15.83 -4.52
N GLU A 27 12.23 16.35 -4.87
CA GLU A 27 12.92 15.97 -6.10
C GLU A 27 13.40 14.52 -5.98
N VAL A 28 12.88 13.64 -6.84
CA VAL A 28 13.32 12.24 -6.91
C VAL A 28 14.65 12.20 -7.64
N ARG A 29 15.73 11.95 -6.90
CA ARG A 29 17.07 11.72 -7.48
C ARG A 29 17.25 10.23 -7.73
N ALA A 30 16.87 9.76 -8.91
CA ALA A 30 17.03 8.35 -9.27
C ALA A 30 18.52 7.96 -9.38
N GLU A 31 19.38 8.93 -9.69
CA GLU A 31 20.80 8.75 -9.99
C GLU A 31 21.64 8.40 -8.74
N VAL A 32 21.09 8.58 -7.53
CA VAL A 32 21.80 8.24 -6.29
C VAL A 32 21.56 6.80 -5.84
N TRP A 33 20.65 6.07 -6.50
CA TRP A 33 20.41 4.66 -6.20
C TRP A 33 21.51 3.81 -6.84
N PRO A 34 22.19 2.93 -6.08
CA PRO A 34 23.21 2.06 -6.66
C PRO A 34 22.56 1.00 -7.56
N GLU A 35 23.25 0.65 -8.66
CA GLU A 35 22.91 -0.57 -9.39
C GLU A 35 23.22 -1.79 -8.52
N LEU A 36 22.23 -2.64 -8.30
CA LEU A 36 22.39 -3.86 -7.53
C LEU A 36 22.77 -5.01 -8.45
N THR A 37 23.88 -5.69 -8.15
CA THR A 37 24.17 -6.99 -8.75
C THR A 37 23.39 -8.06 -7.98
N PRO A 38 22.52 -8.85 -8.62
CA PRO A 38 21.82 -9.94 -7.94
C PRO A 38 22.80 -10.93 -7.29
N PRO A 39 22.58 -11.34 -6.04
CA PRO A 39 23.47 -12.27 -5.35
C PRO A 39 23.37 -13.71 -5.88
N LEU A 40 22.33 -14.02 -6.64
CA LEU A 40 22.09 -15.33 -7.23
C LEU A 40 22.04 -15.21 -8.76
N PRO A 41 22.65 -16.17 -9.49
CA PRO A 41 22.52 -16.23 -10.94
C PRO A 41 21.08 -16.58 -11.34
N ALA A 42 20.67 -16.15 -12.54
CA ALA A 42 19.42 -16.61 -13.12
C ALA A 42 19.49 -18.12 -13.41
N ASP A 43 18.41 -18.84 -13.07
CA ASP A 43 18.24 -20.26 -13.39
C ASP A 43 17.17 -20.39 -14.49
N PRO A 44 17.54 -20.65 -15.76
CA PRO A 44 16.59 -20.73 -16.86
C PRO A 44 15.49 -21.79 -16.66
N ALA A 45 15.80 -22.89 -15.98
CA ALA A 45 14.82 -23.95 -15.73
C ALA A 45 13.80 -23.52 -14.66
N LEU A 46 14.26 -22.78 -13.64
CA LEU A 46 13.38 -22.18 -12.64
C LEU A 46 12.47 -21.12 -13.29
N GLU A 47 13.02 -20.21 -14.08
CA GLU A 47 12.24 -19.16 -14.74
C GLU A 47 11.18 -19.74 -15.69
N ALA A 48 11.55 -20.73 -16.51
CA ALA A 48 10.59 -21.42 -17.39
C ALA A 48 9.45 -22.09 -16.59
N ARG A 49 9.74 -22.63 -15.40
CA ARG A 49 8.72 -23.20 -14.53
C ARG A 49 7.80 -22.13 -13.93
N VAL A 50 8.36 -20.99 -13.51
CA VAL A 50 7.60 -19.86 -12.97
C VAL A 50 6.67 -19.30 -14.05
N GLU A 51 7.18 -19.05 -15.25
CA GLU A 51 6.42 -18.55 -16.39
C GLU A 51 5.26 -19.49 -16.71
N ALA A 52 5.54 -20.78 -16.89
CA ALA A 52 4.51 -21.78 -17.18
C ALA A 52 3.43 -21.86 -16.09
N LEU A 53 3.78 -21.66 -14.80
CA LEU A 53 2.80 -21.60 -13.72
C LEU A 53 1.94 -20.33 -13.80
N ILE A 54 2.56 -19.16 -13.95
CA ILE A 54 1.86 -17.86 -14.04
C ILE A 54 0.93 -17.80 -15.25
N GLU A 55 1.30 -18.40 -16.38
CA GLU A 55 0.47 -18.47 -17.58
C GLU A 55 -0.84 -19.22 -17.36
N ARG A 56 -0.82 -20.26 -16.52
CA ARG A 56 -2.01 -21.08 -16.21
C ARG A 56 -2.89 -20.48 -15.12
N MET A 57 -2.41 -19.45 -14.40
CA MET A 57 -3.15 -18.84 -13.31
C MET A 57 -4.16 -17.80 -13.79
N THR A 58 -5.35 -17.84 -13.22
CA THR A 58 -6.33 -16.76 -13.28
C THR A 58 -5.84 -15.53 -12.50
N VAL A 59 -6.40 -14.35 -12.77
CA VAL A 59 -6.09 -13.14 -11.99
C VAL A 59 -6.36 -13.34 -10.51
N ARG A 60 -7.44 -14.06 -10.16
CA ARG A 60 -7.79 -14.39 -8.78
C ARG A 60 -6.68 -15.18 -8.08
N GLU A 61 -6.15 -16.21 -8.74
CA GLU A 61 -5.04 -17.02 -8.20
C GLU A 61 -3.76 -16.18 -8.06
N LYS A 62 -3.47 -15.30 -9.02
CA LYS A 62 -2.30 -14.39 -8.95
C LYS A 62 -2.40 -13.47 -7.75
N VAL A 63 -3.58 -12.89 -7.53
CA VAL A 63 -3.86 -12.04 -6.36
C VAL A 63 -3.72 -12.86 -5.06
N GLY A 64 -4.23 -14.10 -5.03
CA GLY A 64 -4.08 -15.00 -3.90
C GLY A 64 -2.62 -15.24 -3.50
N GLN A 65 -1.71 -15.38 -4.47
CA GLN A 65 -0.29 -15.57 -4.21
C GLN A 65 0.41 -14.37 -3.56
N VAL A 66 -0.08 -13.14 -3.80
CA VAL A 66 0.50 -11.90 -3.25
C VAL A 66 -0.02 -11.61 -1.84
N ILE A 67 -1.18 -12.18 -1.47
CA ILE A 67 -1.78 -11.97 -0.14
C ILE A 67 -1.09 -12.86 0.90
N GLN A 68 -0.73 -12.25 2.04
CA GLN A 68 -0.28 -12.93 3.24
C GLN A 68 -1.36 -12.82 4.33
N ALA A 69 -2.03 -13.93 4.62
CA ALA A 69 -3.06 -13.95 5.67
C ALA A 69 -2.48 -14.35 7.03
N GLU A 70 -3.02 -13.79 8.10
CA GLU A 70 -2.69 -14.21 9.47
C GLU A 70 -3.54 -15.44 9.86
N ILE A 71 -2.95 -16.41 10.57
CA ILE A 71 -3.56 -17.74 10.79
C ILE A 71 -4.85 -17.75 11.62
N ARG A 72 -5.10 -16.76 12.48
CA ARG A 72 -6.38 -16.61 13.21
C ARG A 72 -7.46 -15.94 12.39
N SER A 73 -7.09 -15.32 11.27
CA SER A 73 -8.01 -14.55 10.42
C SER A 73 -8.63 -15.39 9.29
N VAL A 74 -8.18 -16.63 9.11
CA VAL A 74 -8.62 -17.52 8.02
C VAL A 74 -8.76 -18.95 8.49
N THR A 75 -9.66 -19.70 7.85
CA THR A 75 -9.75 -21.15 8.02
C THR A 75 -8.98 -21.89 6.92
N PRO A 76 -8.68 -23.20 7.06
CA PRO A 76 -8.14 -24.00 5.97
C PRO A 76 -9.03 -24.02 4.71
N ARG A 77 -10.35 -23.79 4.87
CA ARG A 77 -11.27 -23.65 3.75
C ARG A 77 -11.03 -22.33 3.01
N ASP A 78 -10.76 -21.24 3.72
CA ASP A 78 -10.48 -19.94 3.13
C ASP A 78 -9.17 -19.94 2.34
N VAL A 79 -8.14 -20.62 2.85
CA VAL A 79 -6.87 -20.82 2.12
C VAL A 79 -7.11 -21.39 0.73
N ARG A 80 -7.94 -22.44 0.61
CA ARG A 80 -8.29 -23.04 -0.68
C ARG A 80 -9.23 -22.17 -1.50
N ARG A 81 -10.17 -21.47 -0.86
CA ARG A 81 -11.15 -20.62 -1.55
C ARG A 81 -10.50 -19.42 -2.23
N TYR A 82 -9.47 -18.86 -1.63
CA TYR A 82 -8.82 -17.63 -2.07
C TYR A 82 -7.41 -17.85 -2.66
N ASP A 83 -6.96 -19.11 -2.79
CA ASP A 83 -5.64 -19.48 -3.32
C ASP A 83 -4.48 -18.73 -2.65
N LEU A 84 -4.54 -18.62 -1.33
CA LEU A 84 -3.55 -17.87 -0.55
C LEU A 84 -2.15 -18.47 -0.72
N GLY A 85 -1.18 -17.64 -1.13
CA GLY A 85 0.21 -18.07 -1.34
C GLY A 85 1.05 -18.13 -0.07
N SER A 86 0.63 -17.42 0.99
CA SER A 86 1.36 -17.40 2.26
C SER A 86 0.44 -17.24 3.47
N LEU A 87 0.90 -17.78 4.59
CA LEU A 87 0.30 -17.63 5.91
C LEU A 87 1.33 -17.09 6.88
N TYR A 88 0.88 -16.25 7.80
CA TYR A 88 1.68 -15.64 8.84
C TYR A 88 1.24 -16.10 10.22
N ASN A 89 2.17 -16.71 10.95
CA ASN A 89 1.99 -16.99 12.37
C ASN A 89 2.56 -15.83 13.20
N ALA A 90 1.67 -14.97 13.72
CA ALA A 90 2.06 -13.94 14.67
C ALA A 90 2.50 -14.56 16.00
N GLY A 91 3.42 -13.93 16.73
CA GLY A 91 4.02 -14.51 17.95
C GLY A 91 3.05 -14.93 19.07
N GLY A 92 1.79 -14.50 19.03
CA GLY A 92 0.74 -14.92 19.96
C GLY A 92 -0.26 -15.92 19.40
N SER A 93 -0.14 -16.32 18.12
CA SER A 93 -1.06 -17.22 17.43
C SER A 93 -0.56 -18.68 17.50
N ILE A 94 -1.48 -19.61 17.72
CA ILE A 94 -1.23 -21.06 17.72
C ILE A 94 -2.29 -21.73 16.87
N PRO A 95 -1.96 -22.82 16.15
CA PRO A 95 -2.98 -23.67 15.53
C PRO A 95 -3.91 -24.26 16.60
N ASP A 96 -5.20 -24.29 16.31
CA ASP A 96 -6.19 -25.04 17.09
C ASP A 96 -6.10 -26.55 16.82
#